data_AF-A0A482VIH5-F1
#
_entry.id   AF-A0A482VIH5-F1
#
_cell.length_a   1.000
_cell.length_b   1.000
_cell.length_c   1.000
_cell.angle_alpha   90.00
_cell.angle_beta   90.00
_cell.angle_gamma   90.00
#
_symmetry.space_group_name_H-M   'P 1'
#
loop_
_entity.id
_entity.type
_entity.pdbx_description
1 polymer ?
#
loop_
_entity_poly.entity_id
_entity_poly.type
_entity_poly.pdbx_seq_one_letter_code
_entity_poly.pdbx_strand_id
1 'polypeptide(L)'
;MHLFKGNVGSGIFAMGDAIRNAGILVGPGIVLLLGVICVHCQHLLLSAARKMKTKREVAVPPDFAETVELCFATGPPAMQKISKFMKTLVNVFLCITQLGFCCVYFVFISENAKQVRSVLHV
;
A
#
# COMPACT_ATOMS: atom_id res chain seq x y z
N MET A 1 1.43 -15.03 12.67
CA MET A 1 1.59 -15.98 11.55
C MET A 1 0.63 -15.78 10.36
N HIS A 2 -0.40 -14.91 10.44
CA HIS A 2 -1.37 -14.70 9.34
C HIS A 2 -1.11 -13.48 8.44
N LEU A 3 -0.50 -12.40 8.97
CA LEU A 3 -0.29 -11.14 8.23
C LEU A 3 0.71 -11.26 7.07
N PHE A 4 1.70 -12.14 7.19
CA PHE A 4 2.71 -12.33 6.15
C PHE A 4 2.11 -13.01 4.91
N LYS A 5 1.32 -14.07 5.11
CA LYS A 5 0.63 -14.77 4.01
C LYS A 5 -0.40 -13.89 3.31
N GLY A 6 -1.02 -12.95 4.03
CA GLY A 6 -1.95 -11.97 3.44
C GLY A 6 -1.28 -10.84 2.66
N ASN A 7 0.00 -10.53 2.94
CA ASN A 7 0.74 -9.47 2.22
C ASN A 7 1.47 -9.99 0.97
N VAL A 8 1.80 -11.29 0.92
CA VAL A 8 2.47 -11.88 -0.25
C VAL A 8 1.44 -12.21 -1.33
N GLY A 9 1.48 -11.46 -2.44
CA GLY A 9 0.58 -11.63 -3.58
C GLY A 9 1.30 -11.82 -4.92
N SER A 10 0.56 -11.73 -6.03
CA SER A 10 1.10 -11.83 -7.40
C SER A 10 2.13 -10.74 -7.75
N GLY A 11 2.22 -9.68 -6.95
CA GLY A 11 3.22 -8.62 -7.11
C GLY A 11 4.67 -9.09 -7.03
N ILE A 12 4.96 -10.25 -6.41
CA ILE A 12 6.33 -10.79 -6.34
C ILE A 12 6.86 -11.17 -7.74
N PHE A 13 5.99 -11.60 -8.65
CA PHE A 13 6.36 -11.91 -10.03
C PHE A 13 6.73 -10.63 -10.80
N ALA A 14 5.95 -9.56 -10.62
CA ALA A 14 6.24 -8.25 -11.21
C ALA A 14 7.54 -7.64 -10.66
N MET A 15 7.81 -7.82 -9.36
CA MET A 15 9.06 -7.38 -8.75
C MET A 15 10.28 -8.12 -9.33
N GLY A 16 10.16 -9.42 -9.63
CA GLY A 16 11.21 -10.17 -10.31
C GLY A 16 11.51 -9.63 -11.71
N ASP A 17 10.48 -9.32 -12.49
CA ASP A 17 10.65 -8.71 -13.82
C ASP A 17 11.26 -7.30 -13.74
N ALA A 18 10.88 -6.50 -12.73
CA ALA A 18 11.49 -5.20 -12.48
C ALA A 18 12.99 -5.32 -12.15
N ILE A 19 13.40 -6.30 -11.34
CA ILE A 19 14.82 -6.55 -11.02
C ILE A 19 15.58 -7.00 -12.27
N ARG A 20 14.97 -7.85 -13.10
CA ARG A 20 15.57 -8.30 -14.37
C ARG A 20 15.88 -7.13 -15.30
N ASN A 21 14.97 -6.16 -15.37
CA ASN A 21 15.14 -4.97 -16.22
C ASN A 21 16.06 -3.89 -15.61
N ALA A 22 16.13 -3.79 -14.27
CA ALA A 22 17.01 -2.84 -13.58
C ALA A 22 18.47 -3.31 -13.46
N GLY A 23 18.74 -4.60 -13.69
CA GLY A 23 20.06 -5.21 -13.56
C GLY A 23 20.27 -5.85 -12.17
N ILE A 24 21.06 -6.93 -12.14
CA ILE A 24 21.13 -7.84 -10.98
C ILE A 24 21.74 -7.20 -9.70
N LEU A 25 22.55 -6.17 -9.85
CA LEU A 25 23.17 -5.46 -8.73
C LEU A 25 22.34 -4.24 -8.27
N VAL A 26 21.78 -3.49 -9.22
CA VAL A 26 21.02 -2.25 -8.94
C VAL A 26 19.59 -2.54 -8.52
N GLY A 27 18.94 -3.55 -9.12
CA GLY A 27 17.55 -3.93 -8.83
C GLY A 27 17.32 -4.25 -7.35
N PRO A 28 18.07 -5.19 -6.74
CA PRO A 28 17.91 -5.52 -5.32
C PRO A 28 18.25 -4.34 -4.41
N GLY A 29 19.24 -3.52 -4.77
CA GLY A 29 19.60 -2.31 -4.01
C GLY A 29 18.44 -1.31 -3.91
N ILE A 30 17.78 -1.03 -5.04
CA ILE A 30 16.61 -0.12 -5.08
C ILE A 30 15.42 -0.71 -4.31
N VAL A 31 15.15 -2.01 -4.48
CA VAL A 31 14.04 -2.69 -3.78
C VAL A 31 14.25 -2.65 -2.26
N LEU A 32 15.47 -2.88 -1.78
CA LEU A 32 15.80 -2.82 -0.37
C LEU A 32 15.61 -1.40 0.19
N LEU A 33 16.10 -0.38 -0.54
CA LEU A 33 15.97 1.01 -0.16
C LEU A 33 14.50 1.46 -0.10
N LEU A 34 13.69 1.12 -1.11
CA LEU A 34 12.25 1.38 -1.11
C LEU A 34 11.55 0.66 0.04
N GLY A 35 11.94 -0.58 0.35
CA GLY A 35 11.42 -1.34 1.48
C GLY A 35 11.63 -0.61 2.81
N VAL A 36 12.84 -0.11 3.07
CA VAL A 36 13.16 0.65 4.29
C VAL A 36 12.31 1.93 4.39
N ILE A 37 12.20 2.69 3.28
CA ILE A 37 11.40 3.93 3.25
C ILE A 37 9.91 3.63 3.51
N CYS A 38 9.35 2.61 2.86
CA CYS A 38 7.96 2.20 3.03
C CYS A 38 7.67 1.78 4.49
N VAL A 39 8.55 0.99 5.10
CA VAL A 39 8.41 0.58 6.51
C VAL A 39 8.49 1.78 7.43
N HIS A 40 9.41 2.72 7.19
CA HIS A 40 9.51 3.96 7.97
C HIS A 40 8.21 4.78 7.88
N CYS A 41 7.65 4.93 6.69
CA CYS A 41 6.38 5.61 6.47
C CYS A 41 5.22 4.92 7.22
N GLN A 42 5.10 3.60 7.11
CA GLN A 42 4.08 2.83 7.84
C GLN A 42 4.24 2.98 9.37
N HIS A 43 5.46 2.98 9.88
CA HIS A 43 5.73 3.15 11.30
C HIS A 43 5.34 4.55 11.80
N LEU A 44 5.63 5.60 11.01
CA LEU A 44 5.22 6.97 11.29
C LEU A 44 3.69 7.09 11.34
N LEU A 45 3.01 6.54 10.34
CA LEU A 45 1.55 6.54 10.25
C LEU A 45 0.90 5.81 11.43
N LEU A 46 1.38 4.61 11.78
CA LEU A 46 0.87 3.85 12.93
C LEU A 46 1.15 4.56 14.25
N SER A 47 2.31 5.21 14.39
CA SER A 47 2.63 6.00 15.58
C SER A 47 1.68 7.18 15.73
N ALA A 48 1.35 7.86 14.63
CA ALA A 48 0.39 8.94 14.60
C ALA A 48 -1.03 8.45 14.93
N ALA A 49 -1.48 7.32 14.35
CA ALA A 49 -2.75 6.68 14.65
C ALA A 49 -2.90 6.36 16.15
N ARG A 50 -1.86 5.78 16.76
CA ARG A 50 -1.84 5.45 18.19
C ARG A 50 -1.93 6.71 19.06
N LYS A 51 -1.13 7.74 18.74
CA LYS A 51 -1.18 9.04 19.44
C LYS A 51 -2.57 9.66 19.35
N MET A 52 -3.19 9.64 18.18
CA MET A 52 -4.54 10.18 17.97
C MET A 52 -5.61 9.38 18.71
N LYS A 53 -5.50 8.04 18.73
CA LYS A 53 -6.39 7.16 19.50
C LYS A 53 -6.37 7.52 20.99
N THR A 54 -5.19 7.68 21.58
CA THR A 54 -5.04 8.05 23.00
C THR A 54 -5.55 9.47 23.28
N LYS A 55 -5.31 10.42 22.37
CA LYS A 55 -5.65 11.84 22.57
C LYS A 55 -7.14 12.16 22.42
N ARG A 56 -7.89 11.33 21.66
CA ARG A 56 -9.31 11.52 21.35
C ARG A 56 -10.23 10.53 22.08
N GLU A 57 -9.67 9.64 22.89
CA GLU A 57 -10.41 8.61 23.67
C GLU A 57 -11.39 7.79 22.81
N VAL A 58 -11.01 7.53 21.56
CA VAL A 58 -11.89 6.85 20.60
C VAL A 58 -11.88 5.35 20.86
N ALA A 59 -13.06 4.78 21.11
CA ALA A 59 -13.26 3.35 21.37
C ALA A 59 -12.77 2.45 20.21
N VAL A 60 -12.86 2.96 18.98
CA VAL A 60 -12.48 2.26 17.74
C VAL A 60 -11.20 2.86 17.16
N PRO A 61 -10.19 2.05 16.76
CA PRO A 61 -9.03 2.57 16.06
C PRO A 61 -9.45 3.24 14.74
N PRO A 62 -9.07 4.50 14.49
CA PRO A 62 -9.46 5.21 13.26
C PRO A 62 -8.87 4.54 12.01
N ASP A 63 -9.62 4.56 10.91
CA ASP A 63 -9.16 4.05 9.62
C ASP A 63 -7.95 4.87 9.10
N PHE A 64 -7.32 4.46 8.01
CA PHE A 64 -6.16 5.16 7.44
C PHE A 64 -6.50 6.60 7.05
N ALA A 65 -7.61 6.79 6.34
CA ALA A 65 -8.05 8.12 5.92
C ALA A 65 -8.46 9.01 7.11
N GLU A 66 -9.03 8.40 8.15
CA GLU A 66 -9.44 9.10 9.38
C GLU A 66 -8.25 9.47 10.26
N THR A 67 -7.26 8.59 10.34
CA THR A 67 -5.98 8.87 11.00
C THR A 67 -5.33 10.10 10.38
N VAL A 68 -5.27 10.15 9.04
CA VAL A 68 -4.71 11.31 8.33
C VAL A 68 -5.54 12.56 8.61
N GLU A 69 -6.88 12.50 8.52
CA GLU A 69 -7.77 13.62 8.87
C GLU A 69 -7.46 14.18 10.26
N LEU A 70 -7.40 13.28 11.26
CA LEU A 70 -7.14 13.60 12.66
C LEU A 70 -5.76 14.23 12.88
N CYS A 71 -4.74 13.72 12.19
CA CYS A 71 -3.39 14.28 12.24
C CYS A 71 -3.37 15.71 11.69
N PHE A 72 -4.00 15.96 10.53
CA PHE A 72 -4.07 17.29 9.93
C PHE A 72 -4.96 18.25 10.75
N ALA A 73 -6.03 17.75 11.35
CA ALA A 73 -6.91 18.52 12.25
C ALA A 73 -6.23 18.91 13.58
N THR A 74 -5.17 18.20 13.99
CA THR A 74 -4.39 18.52 15.20
C THR A 74 -3.15 19.36 14.89
N GLY A 75 -2.85 19.57 13.61
CA GLY A 75 -1.73 20.39 13.13
C GLY A 75 -2.00 21.90 13.19
N PRO A 76 -1.15 22.72 12.55
CA PRO A 76 -1.27 24.18 12.54
C PRO A 76 -2.57 24.65 11.86
N PRO A 77 -3.10 25.84 12.21
CA PRO A 77 -4.46 26.28 11.86
C PRO A 77 -4.75 26.35 10.35
N ALA A 78 -3.74 26.54 9.51
CA ALA A 78 -3.89 26.47 8.05
C ALA A 78 -4.18 25.05 7.54
N MET A 79 -3.54 24.04 8.12
CA MET A 79 -3.69 22.62 7.72
C MET A 79 -5.00 22.02 8.25
N GLN A 80 -5.55 22.54 9.35
CA GLN A 80 -6.82 22.09 9.91
C GLN A 80 -7.99 22.29 8.95
N LYS A 81 -7.99 23.38 8.17
CA LYS A 81 -9.03 23.67 7.17
C LYS A 81 -9.02 22.66 6.01
N ILE A 82 -7.87 22.08 5.72
CA ILE A 82 -7.65 21.11 4.63
C ILE A 82 -7.88 19.65 5.09
N SER A 83 -8.00 19.40 6.40
CA SER A 83 -8.17 18.05 6.98
C SER A 83 -9.24 17.19 6.29
N LYS A 84 -10.47 17.71 6.11
CA LYS A 84 -11.57 16.99 5.44
C LYS A 84 -11.25 16.68 3.98
N PHE A 85 -10.61 17.60 3.27
CA PHE A 85 -10.17 17.37 1.89
C PHE A 85 -9.13 16.25 1.82
N MET A 86 -8.18 16.22 2.76
CA MET A 86 -7.16 15.16 2.83
C MET A 86 -7.78 13.79 3.07
N LYS A 87 -8.83 13.68 3.89
CA LYS A 87 -9.56 12.41 4.07
C LYS A 87 -10.11 11.89 2.74
N THR A 88 -10.83 12.74 2.02
CA THR A 88 -11.40 12.37 0.71
C THR A 88 -10.31 11.99 -0.27
N LEU A 89 -9.22 12.76 -0.32
CA LEU A 89 -8.08 12.49 -1.20
C LEU A 89 -7.42 11.14 -0.90
N VAL A 90 -7.17 10.84 0.38
CA VAL A 90 -6.60 9.55 0.80
C VAL A 90 -7.55 8.40 0.44
N ASN A 91 -8.84 8.55 0.69
CA ASN A 91 -9.82 7.51 0.36
C ASN A 91 -9.88 7.23 -1.14
N VAL A 92 -9.84 8.28 -1.97
CA VAL A 92 -9.76 8.15 -3.44
C VAL A 92 -8.47 7.44 -3.86
N PHE A 93 -7.33 7.81 -3.28
CA PHE A 93 -6.05 7.17 -3.59
C PHE A 93 -6.03 5.69 -3.21
N LEU A 94 -6.61 5.32 -2.05
CA LEU A 94 -6.80 3.93 -1.64
C LEU A 94 -7.68 3.17 -2.63
N CYS A 95 -8.83 3.73 -3.02
CA CYS A 95 -9.69 3.11 -4.03
C CYS A 95 -8.98 2.87 -5.36
N ILE A 96 -8.25 3.88 -5.87
CA ILE A 96 -7.47 3.74 -7.11
C ILE A 96 -6.41 2.64 -6.98
N THR A 97 -5.71 2.59 -5.84
CA THR A 97 -4.69 1.59 -5.57
C THR A 97 -5.28 0.17 -5.52
N GLN A 98 -6.43 -0.01 -4.86
CA GLN A 98 -7.16 -1.28 -4.83
C GLN A 98 -7.62 -1.73 -6.21
N LEU A 99 -8.18 -0.81 -7.01
CA LEU A 99 -8.56 -1.11 -8.39
C LEU A 99 -7.33 -1.50 -9.22
N GLY A 100 -6.20 -0.83 -9.05
CA GLY A 100 -4.93 -1.19 -9.68
C GLY A 100 -4.49 -2.61 -9.33
N PHE A 101 -4.55 -2.99 -8.05
CA PHE A 101 -4.25 -4.36 -7.62
C PHE A 101 -5.20 -5.39 -8.24
N CYS A 102 -6.50 -5.09 -8.30
CA CYS A 102 -7.47 -5.95 -8.96
C CYS A 102 -7.16 -6.13 -10.45
N CYS A 103 -6.84 -5.04 -11.16
CA CYS A 103 -6.47 -5.08 -12.58
C CYS A 103 -5.25 -5.96 -12.83
N VAL A 104 -4.16 -5.75 -12.06
CA VAL A 104 -2.94 -6.56 -12.19
C VAL A 104 -3.23 -8.04 -11.87
N TYR A 105 -4.08 -8.31 -10.88
CA TYR A 105 -4.48 -9.67 -10.54
C TYR A 105 -5.24 -10.36 -11.67
N PHE A 106 -6.19 -9.68 -12.31
CA PHE A 106 -6.90 -10.22 -13.48
C PHE A 106 -5.98 -10.49 -14.67
N VAL A 107 -5.07 -9.56 -14.98
CA VAL A 107 -4.07 -9.75 -16.04
C VAL A 107 -3.21 -10.97 -15.74
N PHE A 108 -2.72 -11.09 -14.51
CA PHE A 108 -1.92 -12.23 -14.09
C PHE A 108 -2.67 -13.56 -14.24
N ILE A 109 -3.93 -13.65 -13.78
CA ILE A 109 -4.76 -14.86 -13.97
C ILE A 109 -4.92 -15.17 -15.46
N SER A 110 -5.20 -14.17 -16.29
CA SER A 110 -5.42 -14.38 -17.72
C SER A 110 -4.19 -14.93 -18.43
N GLU A 111 -2.99 -14.46 -18.08
CA GLU A 111 -1.72 -14.95 -18.63
C GLU A 111 -1.43 -16.40 -18.19
N ASN A 112 -1.65 -16.70 -16.91
CA ASN A 112 -1.48 -18.05 -16.39
C ASN A 112 -2.48 -19.04 -17.04
N ALA A 113 -3.73 -18.64 -17.24
CA ALA A 113 -4.74 -19.47 -17.89
C ALA A 113 -4.40 -19.79 -19.36
N LYS A 114 -3.83 -18.82 -20.10
CA LYS A 114 -3.33 -19.05 -21.47
C LYS A 114 -2.16 -20.02 -21.48
N GLN A 115 -1.20 -19.86 -20.58
CA GLN A 115 -0.05 -20.77 -20.44
C GLN A 115 -0.50 -22.21 -20.19
N VAL A 116 -1.42 -22.42 -19.25
CA VAL A 116 -1.95 -23.77 -18.97
C VAL A 116 -2.62 -24.38 -20.20
N ARG A 117 -3.42 -23.60 -20.95
CA ARG A 117 -4.06 -24.09 -22.18
C ARG A 117 -3.03 -24.48 -23.25
N SER A 118 -1.96 -23.71 -23.41
CA SER A 118 -0.91 -24.01 -24.39
C SER A 118 -0.12 -25.27 -24.05
N VAL A 119 0.07 -25.58 -22.76
CA VAL A 119 0.76 -26.80 -22.31
C VAL A 119 -0.12 -28.04 -22.46
N LEU A 120 -1.45 -27.90 -22.32
CA LEU A 120 -2.41 -29.01 -22.44
C LEU A 120 -2.72 -29.42 -23.89
N HIS A 121 -2.41 -28.56 -24.87
CA HIS A 121 -2.59 -28.82 -26.30
C HIS A 121 -1.34 -29.44 -26.99
N VAL A 122 -0.46 -30.06 -26.19
CA VAL A 122 0.65 -30.93 -26.64
C VAL A 122 0.28 -32.39 -26.40
#